data_AF-U6SQ55-F1
#
_entry.id   AF-U6SQ55-F1
#
_cell.length_a   1.000
_cell.length_b   1.000
_cell.length_c   1.000
_cell.angle_alpha   90.00
_cell.angle_beta   90.00
_cell.angle_gamma   90.00
#
_symmetry.space_group_name_H-M   'P 1'
#
loop_
_entity.id
_entity.type
_entity.pdbx_description
1 polymer ?
#
loop_
_entity_poly.entity_id
_entity_poly.type
_entity_poly.pdbx_seq_one_letter_code
_entity_poly.pdbx_strand_id
1 'polypeptide(L)'
;MNREDSNTPLISAIQQHFKREPVSFHVPGHKNGKLFHSSLMEDFKDIHKYDVTELEGLDDLHHPTGAILKAQELCAAFYQAQESVFLVGGSTAGNLAMVHGLTEAGGQILIQRNSHKSLFHAIELFQVEPIFLKPELEKETGHPLGPSLTTIEEAIDCFPEAKVLFLTYPNYYGAAFEMKTLIDKAHEAGLIVCVDEAHGAHFALGDPFPPSALQLGADIVVQSAHKMLPALTMGSYLHFHRSLAKEKVELVKHSLAMLQSSSPSYLIMAALDGARAYIEQLNEENINEVIAGVQSFIDEIATIPQLEVIKRSCSSYSQDPLKVTIKSCTKLSGYELQDLLFKEGIDIELADDKHVLFVFGLGDYTDTSYLALKLRGLLSEYNVINEEVNIVSSTDKITQLSIPSHQVKKYSYKVCSIDKAVGHIAAEEIVPYPPGIPLVFKGEVLKESVMKDIVRLHESGAVFQGNNPLIDGLKVVDLEEIK
;
A
#
# COMPACT_ATOMS: atom_id res chain seq x y z
N MET A 1 17.36 -25.74 23.58
CA MET A 1 16.35 -24.85 22.96
C MET A 1 15.45 -25.73 22.14
N ASN A 2 14.13 -25.68 22.39
CA ASN A 2 13.18 -26.38 21.53
C ASN A 2 13.21 -25.73 20.15
N ARG A 3 12.88 -26.48 19.10
CA ARG A 3 12.88 -25.99 17.71
C ARG A 3 11.98 -24.75 17.53
N GLU A 4 10.87 -24.68 18.26
CA GLU A 4 9.93 -23.55 18.27
C GLU A 4 10.54 -22.26 18.84
N ASP A 5 11.36 -22.35 19.90
CA ASP A 5 12.03 -21.17 20.51
C ASP A 5 13.02 -20.51 19.54
N SER A 6 13.52 -21.26 18.55
CA SER A 6 14.47 -20.73 17.55
C SER A 6 13.80 -19.99 16.40
N ASN A 7 12.52 -20.24 16.13
CA ASN A 7 11.86 -19.70 14.94
C ASN A 7 11.06 -18.42 15.21
N THR A 8 10.88 -18.00 16.45
CA THR A 8 10.23 -16.72 16.80
C THR A 8 10.99 -16.05 17.96
N PRO A 9 12.21 -15.55 17.70
CA PRO A 9 13.11 -15.10 18.76
C PRO A 9 12.55 -13.94 19.60
N LEU A 10 11.80 -13.01 19.01
CA LEU A 10 11.24 -11.87 19.75
C LEU A 10 10.06 -12.31 20.63
N ILE A 11 9.16 -13.13 20.07
CA ILE A 11 8.07 -13.73 20.86
C ILE A 11 8.66 -14.53 22.04
N SER A 12 9.68 -15.35 21.78
CA SER A 12 10.35 -16.16 22.80
C SER A 12 11.01 -15.31 23.90
N ALA A 13 11.67 -14.20 23.52
CA ALA A 13 12.28 -13.27 24.46
C ALA A 13 11.23 -12.62 25.40
N ILE A 14 10.10 -12.17 24.84
CA ILE A 14 8.99 -11.61 25.62
C ILE A 14 8.44 -12.67 26.58
N GLN A 15 8.18 -13.89 26.11
CA GLN A 15 7.69 -14.96 26.97
C GLN A 15 8.68 -15.32 28.09
N GLN A 16 9.98 -15.33 27.80
CA GLN A 16 11.02 -15.57 28.79
C GLN A 16 11.10 -14.45 29.84
N HIS A 17 10.93 -13.19 29.42
CA HIS A 17 10.87 -12.05 30.34
C HIS A 17 9.76 -12.22 31.39
N PHE A 18 8.57 -12.68 30.98
CA PHE A 18 7.44 -12.88 31.90
C PHE A 18 7.53 -14.14 32.77
N LYS A 19 8.26 -15.19 32.35
CA LYS A 19 8.55 -16.36 33.21
C LYS A 19 9.30 -16.00 34.50
N ARG A 20 9.93 -14.82 34.54
CA ARG A 20 10.63 -14.28 35.71
C ARG A 20 9.71 -13.61 36.73
N GLU A 21 8.40 -13.53 36.45
CA GLU A 21 7.40 -12.81 37.25
C GLU A 21 7.83 -11.37 37.60
N PRO A 22 8.14 -10.53 36.60
CA PRO A 22 8.72 -9.22 36.85
C PRO A 22 7.73 -8.28 37.58
N VAL A 23 8.22 -7.64 38.63
CA VAL A 23 7.56 -6.48 39.26
C VAL A 23 8.10 -5.22 38.60
N SER A 24 7.29 -4.58 37.77
CA SER A 24 7.71 -3.38 37.02
C SER A 24 7.51 -2.10 37.82
N PHE A 25 8.62 -1.39 38.05
CA PHE A 25 8.62 0.04 38.38
C PHE A 25 8.90 0.91 37.14
N HIS A 26 9.13 0.29 35.99
CA HIS A 26 9.45 0.94 34.72
C HIS A 26 8.19 1.40 33.96
N VAL A 27 8.36 2.13 32.85
CA VAL A 27 7.32 2.29 31.83
C VAL A 27 7.10 0.96 31.09
N PRO A 28 5.92 0.72 30.47
CA PRO A 28 4.77 1.62 30.37
C PRO A 28 3.90 1.71 31.64
N GLY A 29 3.02 2.72 31.66
CA GLY A 29 2.21 3.09 32.82
C GLY A 29 1.19 2.05 33.28
N HIS A 30 0.79 1.10 32.43
CA HIS A 30 -0.14 0.02 32.78
C HIS A 30 0.50 -1.06 33.70
N LYS A 31 1.81 -0.97 33.96
CA LYS A 31 2.57 -1.84 34.90
C LYS A 31 2.35 -3.32 34.64
N ASN A 32 2.77 -3.77 33.46
CA ASN A 32 2.60 -5.15 33.00
C ASN A 32 1.11 -5.56 32.98
N GLY A 33 0.24 -4.60 32.66
CA GLY A 33 -1.20 -4.79 32.44
C GLY A 33 -2.07 -4.82 33.69
N LYS A 34 -1.51 -4.47 34.84
CA LYS A 34 -2.25 -4.40 36.12
C LYS A 34 -3.16 -3.18 36.23
N LEU A 35 -2.89 -2.14 35.44
CA LEU A 35 -3.61 -0.87 35.49
C LEU A 35 -4.26 -0.58 34.14
N PHE A 36 -5.51 -1.00 34.01
CA PHE A 36 -6.41 -0.65 32.91
C PHE A 36 -7.79 -0.28 33.44
N HIS A 37 -8.58 0.41 32.62
CA HIS A 37 -9.99 0.61 32.91
C HIS A 37 -10.72 -0.75 32.89
N SER A 38 -11.72 -0.93 33.77
CA SER A 38 -12.41 -2.22 33.94
C SER A 38 -13.11 -2.72 32.67
N SER A 39 -13.45 -1.82 31.75
CA SER A 39 -14.05 -2.17 30.46
C SER A 39 -13.09 -2.83 29.46
N LEU A 40 -11.78 -2.83 29.72
CA LEU A 40 -10.76 -3.41 28.83
C LEU A 40 -9.90 -4.47 29.51
N MET A 41 -9.96 -4.56 30.85
CA MET A 41 -9.05 -5.38 31.64
C MET A 41 -9.09 -6.87 31.23
N GLU A 42 -10.30 -7.43 31.04
CA GLU A 42 -10.43 -8.85 30.66
C GLU A 42 -10.06 -9.07 29.19
N ASP A 43 -10.51 -8.19 28.30
CA ASP A 43 -10.20 -8.27 26.86
C ASP A 43 -8.69 -8.23 26.59
N PHE A 44 -7.93 -7.48 27.41
CA PHE A 44 -6.50 -7.24 27.19
C PHE A 44 -5.59 -8.14 28.04
N LYS A 45 -6.17 -9.04 28.83
CA LYS A 45 -5.47 -9.82 29.86
C LYS A 45 -4.28 -10.62 29.32
N ASP A 46 -4.40 -11.17 28.11
CA ASP A 46 -3.33 -11.99 27.52
C ASP A 46 -2.41 -11.21 26.59
N ILE A 47 -2.87 -10.09 26.03
CA ILE A 47 -2.12 -9.31 25.03
C ILE A 47 -1.19 -8.27 25.67
N HIS A 48 -1.54 -7.73 26.84
CA HIS A 48 -0.75 -6.66 27.46
C HIS A 48 0.68 -7.09 27.85
N LYS A 49 0.94 -8.39 27.95
CA LYS A 49 2.30 -8.92 28.22
C LYS A 49 3.24 -8.71 27.03
N TYR A 50 2.69 -8.40 25.86
CA TYR A 50 3.47 -8.02 24.68
C TYR A 50 3.65 -6.50 24.56
N ASP A 51 2.96 -5.70 25.39
CA ASP A 51 3.18 -4.25 25.49
C ASP A 51 4.29 -3.98 26.51
N VAL A 52 5.52 -4.11 26.02
CA VAL A 52 6.78 -3.93 26.76
C VAL A 52 7.65 -2.91 26.02
N THR A 53 8.81 -2.60 26.62
CA THR A 53 9.78 -1.61 26.12
C THR A 53 11.17 -2.24 26.19
N GLU A 54 12.20 -1.48 25.82
CA GLU A 54 13.63 -1.82 25.71
C GLU A 54 14.26 -2.15 27.08
N LEU A 55 13.74 -3.18 27.74
CA LEU A 55 14.26 -3.73 28.98
C LEU A 55 15.38 -4.72 28.68
N GLU A 56 16.21 -4.98 29.70
CA GLU A 56 17.24 -6.01 29.63
C GLU A 56 16.65 -7.35 29.18
N GLY A 57 17.16 -7.88 28.06
CA GLY A 57 16.70 -9.12 27.43
C GLY A 57 15.63 -8.96 26.34
N LEU A 58 15.11 -7.75 26.08
CA LEU A 58 14.08 -7.49 25.05
C LEU A 58 14.60 -6.71 23.82
N ASP A 59 15.87 -6.28 23.82
CA ASP A 59 16.55 -5.58 22.71
C ASP A 59 16.07 -4.13 22.49
N ASP A 60 16.60 -3.42 21.49
CA ASP A 60 16.19 -2.06 21.07
C ASP A 60 15.96 -2.06 19.54
N LEU A 61 14.78 -1.64 19.07
CA LEU A 61 14.49 -1.62 17.62
C LEU A 61 15.42 -0.68 16.83
N HIS A 62 15.84 0.43 17.43
CA HIS A 62 16.69 1.42 16.77
C HIS A 62 18.16 1.01 16.79
N HIS A 63 18.52 0.05 17.64
CA HIS A 63 19.86 -0.54 17.72
C HIS A 63 19.81 -2.02 18.08
N PRO A 64 19.30 -2.89 17.19
CA PRO A 64 19.02 -4.27 17.53
C PRO A 64 20.31 -5.08 17.62
N THR A 65 20.49 -5.78 18.73
CA THR A 65 21.68 -6.61 19.04
C THR A 65 21.33 -8.02 19.52
N GLY A 66 20.04 -8.30 19.75
CA GLY A 66 19.52 -9.52 20.35
C GLY A 66 18.31 -10.07 19.60
N ALA A 67 17.18 -10.19 20.28
CA ALA A 67 16.00 -10.89 19.77
C ALA A 67 15.39 -10.23 18.53
N ILE A 68 15.40 -8.88 18.46
CA ILE A 68 14.91 -8.13 17.29
C ILE A 68 15.87 -8.36 16.12
N LEU A 69 17.19 -8.28 16.34
CA LEU A 69 18.18 -8.55 15.30
C LEU A 69 17.99 -9.96 14.73
N LYS A 70 17.81 -10.96 15.59
CA LYS A 70 17.60 -12.34 15.17
C LYS A 70 16.31 -12.51 14.36
N ALA A 71 15.21 -11.88 14.78
CA ALA A 71 13.93 -11.91 14.05
C ALA A 71 14.08 -11.29 12.65
N GLN A 72 14.78 -10.15 12.57
CA GLN A 72 15.08 -9.44 11.33
C GLN A 72 16.01 -10.24 10.40
N GLU A 73 17.01 -10.95 10.93
CA GLU A 73 17.86 -11.86 10.17
C GLU A 73 17.07 -13.04 9.58
N LEU A 74 16.17 -13.64 10.36
CA LEU A 74 15.28 -14.71 9.86
C LEU A 74 14.35 -14.19 8.77
N CYS A 75 13.80 -12.99 8.94
CA CYS A 75 13.02 -12.31 7.92
C CYS A 75 13.84 -12.07 6.64
N ALA A 76 15.06 -11.53 6.76
CA ALA A 76 15.94 -11.31 5.61
C ALA A 76 16.30 -12.61 4.90
N ALA A 77 16.52 -13.69 5.66
CA ALA A 77 16.80 -15.01 5.09
C ALA A 77 15.62 -15.54 4.27
N PHE A 78 14.40 -15.47 4.80
CA PHE A 78 13.18 -15.93 4.12
C PHE A 78 12.91 -15.13 2.84
N TYR A 79 12.96 -13.80 2.92
CA TYR A 79 12.76 -12.91 1.76
C TYR A 79 13.99 -12.82 0.84
N GLN A 80 15.08 -13.51 1.17
CA GLN A 80 16.35 -13.47 0.44
C GLN A 80 16.98 -12.06 0.31
N ALA A 81 16.69 -11.17 1.26
CA ALA A 81 17.26 -9.84 1.34
C ALA A 81 18.70 -9.84 1.89
N GLN A 82 19.43 -8.73 1.75
CA GLN A 82 20.64 -8.47 2.55
C GLN A 82 20.27 -8.27 4.03
N GLU A 83 19.32 -7.36 4.24
CA GLU A 83 18.82 -6.93 5.53
C GLU A 83 17.31 -6.73 5.39
N SER A 84 16.58 -7.00 6.46
CA SER A 84 15.16 -6.70 6.57
C SER A 84 14.92 -6.07 7.93
N VAL A 85 14.18 -4.97 7.96
CA VAL A 85 13.90 -4.23 9.20
C VAL A 85 12.40 -4.23 9.47
N PHE A 86 12.04 -4.34 10.75
CA PHE A 86 10.66 -4.29 11.18
C PHE A 86 10.19 -2.84 11.29
N LEU A 87 8.99 -2.58 10.77
CA LEU A 87 8.37 -1.28 10.82
C LEU A 87 7.12 -1.32 11.70
N VAL A 88 7.06 -0.40 12.68
CA VAL A 88 5.88 -0.21 13.55
C VAL A 88 5.06 1.02 13.17
N GLY A 89 5.53 1.82 12.21
CA GLY A 89 4.82 2.98 11.64
C GLY A 89 4.15 2.70 10.30
N GLY A 90 3.95 1.41 9.96
CA GLY A 90 3.47 0.95 8.66
C GLY A 90 4.45 1.22 7.52
N SER A 91 4.05 0.82 6.30
CA SER A 91 4.81 1.12 5.08
C SER A 91 4.92 2.62 4.81
N THR A 92 4.08 3.43 5.46
CA THR A 92 4.24 4.89 5.50
C THR A 92 5.62 5.28 6.03
N ALA A 93 6.04 4.76 7.18
CA ALA A 93 7.38 5.04 7.71
C ALA A 93 8.50 4.60 6.75
N GLY A 94 8.35 3.44 6.12
CA GLY A 94 9.28 2.95 5.11
C GLY A 94 9.39 3.86 3.88
N ASN A 95 8.26 4.27 3.30
CA ASN A 95 8.22 5.20 2.17
C ASN A 95 8.86 6.56 2.50
N LEU A 96 8.54 7.13 3.66
CA LEU A 96 9.16 8.39 4.10
C LEU A 96 10.67 8.22 4.28
N ALA A 97 11.11 7.10 4.86
CA ALA A 97 12.53 6.84 5.09
C ALA A 97 13.31 6.60 3.79
N MET A 98 12.72 5.93 2.79
CA MET A 98 13.34 5.77 1.47
C MET A 98 13.54 7.12 0.78
N VAL A 99 12.53 7.99 0.79
CA VAL A 99 12.66 9.33 0.20
C VAL A 99 13.70 10.15 0.98
N HIS A 100 13.57 10.26 2.30
CA HIS A 100 14.50 11.06 3.12
C HIS A 100 15.95 10.56 3.04
N GLY A 101 16.16 9.24 3.07
CA GLY A 101 17.50 8.66 3.10
C GLY A 101 18.23 8.69 1.75
N LEU A 102 17.50 8.75 0.64
CA LEU A 102 18.09 8.66 -0.71
C LEU A 102 18.06 9.98 -1.49
N THR A 103 17.47 11.03 -0.93
CA THR A 103 17.31 12.32 -1.61
C THR A 103 17.66 13.48 -0.70
N GLU A 104 17.90 14.63 -1.31
CA GLU A 104 18.12 15.90 -0.62
C GLU A 104 17.01 16.89 -1.00
N ALA A 105 16.84 17.96 -0.21
CA ALA A 105 15.89 19.02 -0.55
C ALA A 105 16.24 19.65 -1.91
N GLY A 106 15.25 19.76 -2.79
CA GLY A 106 15.42 20.18 -4.19
C GLY A 106 15.93 19.09 -5.14
N GLY A 107 16.25 17.89 -4.63
CA GLY A 107 16.65 16.75 -5.46
C GLY A 107 15.49 16.22 -6.30
N GLN A 108 15.78 15.72 -7.50
CA GLN A 108 14.77 15.16 -8.41
C GLN A 108 14.60 13.65 -8.21
N ILE A 109 13.34 13.20 -8.28
CA ILE A 109 13.00 11.77 -8.31
C ILE A 109 12.04 11.46 -9.44
N LEU A 110 12.16 10.25 -10.00
CA LEU A 110 11.13 9.69 -10.87
C LEU A 110 10.14 8.93 -10.00
N ILE A 111 8.85 9.18 -10.14
CA ILE A 111 7.82 8.54 -9.32
C ILE A 111 6.59 8.19 -10.14
N GLN A 112 6.10 6.96 -9.96
CA GLN A 112 4.82 6.53 -10.52
C GLN A 112 3.68 7.40 -9.98
N ARG A 113 2.86 7.98 -10.88
CA ARG A 113 1.86 9.00 -10.54
C ARG A 113 0.79 8.49 -9.56
N ASN A 114 0.43 7.21 -9.66
CA ASN A 114 -0.56 6.59 -8.78
C ASN A 114 0.06 5.89 -7.56
N SER A 115 1.24 6.33 -7.12
CA SER A 115 1.85 5.87 -5.88
C SER A 115 1.02 6.22 -4.64
N HIS A 116 1.32 5.57 -3.50
CA HIS A 116 0.61 5.81 -2.26
C HIS A 116 0.88 7.21 -1.69
N LYS A 117 -0.12 7.81 -1.03
CA LYS A 117 -0.06 9.17 -0.44
C LYS A 117 1.15 9.44 0.45
N SER A 118 1.70 8.41 1.11
CA SER A 118 2.88 8.57 1.96
C SER A 118 4.13 9.02 1.19
N LEU A 119 4.28 8.63 -0.08
CA LEU A 119 5.38 9.12 -0.92
C LEU A 119 5.19 10.61 -1.26
N PHE A 120 3.96 11.05 -1.52
CA PHE A 120 3.67 12.47 -1.75
C PHE A 120 3.80 13.32 -0.49
N HIS A 121 3.43 12.78 0.67
CA HIS A 121 3.74 13.41 1.95
C HIS A 121 5.24 13.55 2.15
N ALA A 122 6.03 12.53 1.82
CA ALA A 122 7.48 12.58 1.91
C ALA A 122 8.08 13.65 0.97
N ILE A 123 7.57 13.75 -0.26
CA ILE A 123 7.93 14.79 -1.22
C ILE A 123 7.67 16.19 -0.63
N GLU A 124 6.49 16.43 -0.04
CA GLU A 124 6.16 17.72 0.57
C GLU A 124 7.03 18.01 1.82
N LEU A 125 7.22 17.02 2.69
CA LEU A 125 7.98 17.14 3.94
C LEU A 125 9.47 17.41 3.69
N PHE A 126 10.07 16.69 2.74
CA PHE A 126 11.51 16.74 2.45
C PHE A 126 11.85 17.65 1.27
N GLN A 127 10.85 18.36 0.72
CA GLN A 127 11.01 19.36 -0.34
C GLN A 127 11.69 18.79 -1.59
N VAL A 128 11.36 17.56 -1.94
CA VAL A 128 11.87 16.85 -3.12
C VAL A 128 11.09 17.28 -4.36
N GLU A 129 11.70 17.23 -5.54
CA GLU A 129 11.07 17.55 -6.81
C GLU A 129 10.62 16.27 -7.55
N PRO A 130 9.31 15.98 -7.63
CA PRO A 130 8.82 14.78 -8.31
C PRO A 130 8.68 14.99 -9.82
N ILE A 131 9.12 14.00 -10.58
CA ILE A 131 8.78 13.80 -11.99
C ILE A 131 7.78 12.65 -12.05
N PHE A 132 6.52 12.96 -12.36
CA PHE A 132 5.45 11.97 -12.35
C PHE A 132 5.41 11.18 -13.64
N LEU A 133 5.44 9.86 -13.50
CA LEU A 133 5.34 8.88 -14.56
C LEU A 133 3.93 8.32 -14.57
N LYS A 134 3.18 8.60 -15.63
CA LYS A 134 1.81 8.12 -15.75
C LYS A 134 1.81 6.58 -15.98
N PRO A 135 1.01 5.81 -15.24
CA PRO A 135 0.86 4.38 -15.50
C PRO A 135 0.07 4.14 -16.80
N GLU A 136 0.37 3.03 -17.46
CA GLU A 136 -0.53 2.46 -18.47
C GLU A 136 -1.83 1.96 -17.81
N LEU A 137 -2.90 1.84 -18.59
CA LEU A 137 -4.19 1.35 -18.10
C LEU A 137 -4.49 -0.03 -18.68
N GLU A 138 -5.06 -0.92 -17.86
CA GLU A 138 -5.64 -2.18 -18.33
C GLU A 138 -6.79 -1.89 -19.31
N LYS A 139 -6.81 -2.58 -20.46
CA LYS A 139 -7.78 -2.28 -21.53
C LYS A 139 -9.19 -2.68 -21.17
N GLU A 140 -9.33 -3.73 -20.37
CA GLU A 140 -10.59 -4.34 -20.02
C GLU A 140 -11.31 -3.57 -18.91
N THR A 141 -10.55 -3.04 -17.95
CA THR A 141 -11.09 -2.44 -16.72
C THR A 141 -10.80 -0.95 -16.57
N GLY A 142 -9.74 -0.44 -17.22
CA GLY A 142 -9.20 0.89 -16.95
C GLY A 142 -8.36 0.99 -15.67
N HIS A 143 -8.10 -0.10 -14.95
CA HIS A 143 -7.26 -0.06 -13.76
C HIS A 143 -5.81 0.31 -14.10
N PRO A 144 -5.13 1.11 -13.24
CA PRO A 144 -3.76 1.52 -13.50
C PRO A 144 -2.78 0.36 -13.30
N LEU A 145 -1.85 0.20 -14.23
CA LEU A 145 -0.70 -0.70 -14.13
C LEU A 145 0.53 0.12 -13.66
N GLY A 146 1.70 -0.14 -14.22
CA GLY A 146 2.91 0.67 -14.08
C GLY A 146 3.19 1.54 -15.30
N PRO A 147 4.19 2.44 -15.22
CA PRO A 147 4.66 3.18 -16.38
C PRO A 147 5.22 2.25 -17.47
N SER A 148 5.10 2.64 -18.74
CA SER A 148 5.71 1.89 -19.83
C SER A 148 7.24 2.01 -19.81
N LEU A 149 7.95 1.03 -20.39
CA LEU A 149 9.39 1.11 -20.60
C LEU A 149 9.78 2.41 -21.33
N THR A 150 9.06 2.75 -22.40
CA THR A 150 9.29 4.00 -23.15
C THR A 150 9.14 5.25 -22.29
N THR A 151 8.20 5.26 -21.32
CA THR A 151 8.03 6.38 -20.40
C THR A 151 9.21 6.49 -19.44
N ILE A 152 9.76 5.35 -18.98
CA ILE A 152 10.98 5.33 -18.14
C ILE A 152 12.18 5.83 -18.93
N GLU A 153 12.36 5.39 -20.17
CA GLU A 153 13.46 5.82 -21.05
C GLU A 153 13.41 7.33 -21.32
N GLU A 154 12.24 7.85 -21.72
CA GLU A 154 12.04 9.28 -21.95
C GLU A 154 12.29 10.11 -20.67
N ALA A 155 11.86 9.61 -19.51
CA ALA A 155 12.06 10.30 -18.24
C ALA A 155 13.54 10.34 -17.83
N ILE A 156 14.28 9.24 -18.02
CA ILE A 156 15.72 9.19 -17.77
C ILE A 156 16.46 10.20 -18.66
N ASP A 157 16.11 10.26 -19.95
CA ASP A 157 16.76 11.15 -20.91
C ASP A 157 16.47 12.64 -20.63
N CYS A 158 15.22 12.96 -20.25
CA CYS A 158 14.80 14.33 -19.96
C CYS A 158 15.23 14.82 -18.57
N PHE A 159 15.42 13.91 -17.60
CA PHE A 159 15.71 14.25 -16.21
C PHE A 159 16.93 13.48 -15.68
N PRO A 160 18.14 13.70 -16.24
CA PRO A 160 19.35 12.96 -15.86
C PRO A 160 19.83 13.21 -14.42
N GLU A 161 19.32 14.26 -13.77
CA GLU A 161 19.62 14.56 -12.37
C GLU A 161 18.84 13.68 -11.39
N ALA A 162 17.75 13.04 -11.82
CA ALA A 162 17.04 12.08 -10.97
C ALA A 162 17.95 10.90 -10.60
N LYS A 163 17.93 10.50 -9.32
CA LYS A 163 18.77 9.39 -8.80
C LYS A 163 17.97 8.22 -8.24
N VAL A 164 16.66 8.38 -8.08
CA VAL A 164 15.79 7.37 -7.51
C VAL A 164 14.52 7.25 -8.34
N LEU A 165 14.12 6.01 -8.61
CA LEU A 165 12.85 5.65 -9.24
C LEU A 165 11.95 4.98 -8.21
N PHE A 166 10.77 5.55 -7.98
CA PHE A 166 9.73 5.00 -7.11
C PHE A 166 8.61 4.37 -7.93
N LEU A 167 8.33 3.10 -7.69
CA LEU A 167 7.26 2.33 -8.34
C LEU A 167 6.32 1.70 -7.31
N THR A 168 5.11 1.35 -7.74
CA THR A 168 4.13 0.64 -6.90
C THR A 168 3.78 -0.69 -7.56
N TYR A 169 3.97 -1.78 -6.81
CA TYR A 169 3.84 -3.14 -7.35
C TYR A 169 3.48 -4.15 -6.24
N PRO A 170 2.46 -4.99 -6.40
CA PRO A 170 1.47 -4.97 -7.49
C PRO A 170 0.61 -3.70 -7.42
N ASN A 171 -0.26 -3.49 -8.40
CA ASN A 171 -1.32 -2.50 -8.22
C ASN A 171 -2.33 -2.96 -7.15
N TYR A 172 -3.21 -2.07 -6.70
CA TYR A 172 -4.23 -2.37 -5.69
C TYR A 172 -5.10 -3.59 -6.00
N TYR A 173 -5.37 -3.82 -7.29
CA TYR A 173 -6.24 -4.89 -7.77
C TYR A 173 -5.53 -6.23 -7.98
N GLY A 174 -4.24 -6.32 -7.64
CA GLY A 174 -3.43 -7.52 -7.75
C GLY A 174 -2.76 -7.74 -9.10
N ALA A 175 -2.77 -6.75 -10.01
CA ALA A 175 -2.04 -6.86 -11.27
C ALA A 175 -0.55 -6.60 -11.06
N ALA A 176 0.26 -7.59 -11.41
CA ALA A 176 1.72 -7.57 -11.39
C ALA A 176 2.26 -7.44 -12.81
N PHE A 177 2.61 -6.22 -13.21
CA PHE A 177 3.11 -5.89 -14.54
C PHE A 177 4.59 -6.22 -14.72
N GLU A 178 5.06 -6.22 -15.97
CA GLU A 178 6.47 -6.49 -16.33
C GLU A 178 7.42 -5.46 -15.70
N MET A 179 7.97 -5.80 -14.54
CA MET A 179 8.78 -4.91 -13.71
C MET A 179 10.28 -5.10 -13.95
N LYS A 180 10.72 -6.32 -14.28
CA LYS A 180 12.15 -6.65 -14.41
C LYS A 180 12.81 -5.77 -15.45
N THR A 181 12.16 -5.63 -16.61
CA THR A 181 12.66 -4.79 -17.70
C THR A 181 12.76 -3.30 -17.30
N LEU A 182 11.84 -2.80 -16.47
CA LEU A 182 11.88 -1.42 -15.98
C LEU A 182 13.04 -1.20 -14.99
N ILE A 183 13.24 -2.16 -14.08
CA ILE A 183 14.35 -2.14 -13.11
C ILE A 183 15.69 -2.15 -13.86
N ASP A 184 15.87 -3.05 -14.82
CA ASP A 184 17.11 -3.17 -15.58
C ASP A 184 17.47 -1.86 -16.30
N LYS A 185 16.47 -1.23 -16.95
CA LYS A 185 16.67 0.06 -17.60
C LYS A 185 17.05 1.17 -16.62
N ALA A 186 16.42 1.20 -15.44
CA ALA A 186 16.74 2.18 -14.41
C ALA A 186 18.17 1.98 -13.86
N HIS A 187 18.59 0.74 -13.67
CA HIS A 187 19.96 0.39 -13.24
C HIS A 187 21.01 0.75 -14.29
N GLU A 188 20.73 0.55 -15.58
CA GLU A 188 21.61 1.01 -16.68
C GLU A 188 21.86 2.53 -16.62
N ALA A 189 20.87 3.29 -16.17
CA ALA A 189 20.97 4.74 -15.97
C ALA A 189 21.55 5.15 -14.60
N GLY A 190 21.89 4.19 -13.74
CA GLY A 190 22.44 4.43 -12.41
C GLY A 190 21.41 4.90 -11.36
N LEU A 191 20.12 4.66 -11.60
CA LEU A 191 19.06 4.94 -10.63
C LEU A 191 18.99 3.85 -9.55
N ILE A 192 18.64 4.24 -8.33
CA ILE A 192 18.19 3.31 -7.28
C ILE A 192 16.69 3.08 -7.45
N VAL A 193 16.24 1.83 -7.48
CA VAL A 193 14.82 1.49 -7.64
C VAL A 193 14.20 1.14 -6.29
N CYS A 194 13.27 1.98 -5.84
CA CYS A 194 12.48 1.78 -4.62
C CYS A 194 11.06 1.36 -4.98
N VAL A 195 10.55 0.30 -4.35
CA VAL A 195 9.22 -0.23 -4.65
C VAL A 195 8.34 -0.25 -3.41
N ASP A 196 7.16 0.36 -3.52
CA ASP A 196 6.06 0.15 -2.60
C ASP A 196 5.31 -1.14 -2.98
N GLU A 197 5.66 -2.22 -2.28
CA GLU A 197 5.04 -3.55 -2.37
C GLU A 197 4.11 -3.81 -1.19
N ALA A 198 3.34 -2.79 -0.78
CA ALA A 198 2.41 -2.92 0.34
C ALA A 198 1.47 -4.13 0.24
N HIS A 199 1.06 -4.53 -0.97
CA HIS A 199 0.12 -5.63 -1.20
C HIS A 199 0.78 -6.95 -1.66
N GLY A 200 2.13 -7.04 -1.66
CA GLY A 200 2.86 -8.22 -2.15
C GLY A 200 3.64 -8.97 -1.07
N ALA A 201 3.30 -8.81 0.21
CA ALA A 201 4.06 -9.43 1.31
C ALA A 201 4.13 -10.96 1.26
N HIS A 202 3.17 -11.62 0.59
CA HIS A 202 3.11 -13.06 0.37
C HIS A 202 3.84 -13.54 -0.88
N PHE A 203 4.30 -12.65 -1.75
CA PHE A 203 4.92 -13.00 -3.04
C PHE A 203 6.23 -13.80 -2.89
N ALA A 204 6.86 -13.75 -1.72
CA ALA A 204 8.04 -14.57 -1.41
C ALA A 204 7.74 -16.08 -1.40
N LEU A 205 6.47 -16.50 -1.32
CA LEU A 205 6.06 -17.90 -1.43
C LEU A 205 6.28 -18.47 -2.85
N GLY A 206 6.39 -17.61 -3.86
CA GLY A 206 6.53 -18.03 -5.26
C GLY A 206 5.20 -18.45 -5.88
N ASP A 207 5.27 -19.34 -6.89
CA ASP A 207 4.10 -19.83 -7.63
C ASP A 207 3.02 -20.39 -6.68
N PRO A 208 1.73 -20.03 -6.86
CA PRO A 208 1.13 -19.32 -7.99
C PRO A 208 1.09 -17.79 -7.86
N PHE A 209 1.74 -17.22 -6.84
CA PHE A 209 1.78 -15.76 -6.66
C PHE A 209 2.82 -15.12 -7.62
N PRO A 210 2.63 -13.85 -8.00
CA PRO A 210 3.65 -13.11 -8.73
C PRO A 210 5.00 -13.07 -7.99
N PRO A 211 6.13 -12.93 -8.70
CA PRO A 211 7.43 -12.74 -8.05
C PRO A 211 7.46 -11.40 -7.30
N SER A 212 8.13 -11.38 -6.15
CA SER A 212 8.29 -10.13 -5.39
C SER A 212 9.17 -9.12 -6.14
N ALA A 213 8.94 -7.82 -5.92
CA ALA A 213 9.78 -6.77 -6.50
C ALA A 213 11.27 -6.93 -6.12
N LEU A 214 11.55 -7.48 -4.93
CA LEU A 214 12.89 -7.75 -4.45
C LEU A 214 13.58 -8.84 -5.28
N GLN A 215 12.86 -9.93 -5.62
CA GLN A 215 13.35 -11.00 -6.49
C GLN A 215 13.56 -10.50 -7.93
N LEU A 216 12.77 -9.50 -8.36
CA LEU A 216 12.93 -8.84 -9.66
C LEU A 216 14.10 -7.85 -9.68
N GLY A 217 14.76 -7.60 -8.54
CA GLY A 217 15.99 -6.81 -8.46
C GLY A 217 15.80 -5.37 -8.00
N ALA A 218 14.62 -4.99 -7.48
CA ALA A 218 14.45 -3.68 -6.86
C ALA A 218 15.39 -3.53 -5.65
N ASP A 219 15.98 -2.36 -5.46
CA ASP A 219 17.02 -2.12 -4.45
C ASP A 219 16.46 -2.07 -3.02
N ILE A 220 15.30 -1.43 -2.85
CA ILE A 220 14.60 -1.31 -1.57
C ILE A 220 13.12 -1.56 -1.79
N VAL A 221 12.55 -2.44 -0.97
CA VAL A 221 11.15 -2.86 -1.10
C VAL A 221 10.46 -2.76 0.26
N VAL A 222 9.38 -2.00 0.33
CA VAL A 222 8.54 -1.92 1.53
C VAL A 222 7.29 -2.78 1.36
N GLN A 223 6.92 -3.54 2.39
CA GLN A 223 5.76 -4.43 2.37
C GLN A 223 4.88 -4.18 3.59
N SER A 224 3.55 -4.14 3.40
CA SER A 224 2.61 -4.07 4.52
C SER A 224 2.20 -5.48 4.90
N ALA A 225 2.92 -6.06 5.86
CA ALA A 225 2.60 -7.38 6.39
C ALA A 225 1.14 -7.46 6.83
N HIS A 226 0.63 -6.44 7.54
CA HIS A 226 -0.76 -6.41 8.01
C HIS A 226 -1.85 -6.41 6.93
N LYS A 227 -1.51 -6.21 5.65
CA LYS A 227 -2.48 -6.26 4.56
C LYS A 227 -2.70 -7.66 4.03
N MET A 228 -1.64 -8.47 3.93
CA MET A 228 -1.69 -9.78 3.27
C MET A 228 -1.20 -10.94 4.14
N LEU A 229 -0.62 -10.65 5.31
CA LEU A 229 -0.10 -11.62 6.28
C LEU A 229 -0.84 -11.46 7.63
N PRO A 230 -0.80 -12.47 8.52
CA PRO A 230 -1.42 -12.39 9.84
C PRO A 230 -0.59 -11.51 10.81
N ALA A 231 -0.48 -10.22 10.51
CA ALA A 231 0.18 -9.21 11.32
C ALA A 231 -0.81 -8.12 11.76
N LEU A 232 -0.50 -7.44 12.87
CA LEU A 232 -1.31 -6.33 13.37
C LEU A 232 -1.15 -5.09 12.49
N THR A 233 -2.22 -4.30 12.35
CA THR A 233 -2.20 -3.01 11.63
C THR A 233 -0.98 -2.17 12.04
N MET A 234 -0.39 -1.48 11.06
CA MET A 234 0.91 -0.78 11.14
C MET A 234 2.15 -1.69 11.10
N GLY A 235 2.00 -3.01 11.22
CA GLY A 235 3.10 -3.95 11.00
C GLY A 235 3.51 -4.02 9.53
N SER A 236 4.78 -3.70 9.26
CA SER A 236 5.36 -3.70 7.92
C SER A 236 6.82 -4.18 7.94
N TYR A 237 7.33 -4.55 6.77
CA TYR A 237 8.75 -4.85 6.54
C TYR A 237 9.36 -3.86 5.56
N LEU A 238 10.65 -3.61 5.70
CA LEU A 238 11.47 -2.97 4.68
C LEU A 238 12.67 -3.86 4.38
N HIS A 239 12.83 -4.24 3.11
CA HIS A 239 13.85 -5.15 2.64
C HIS A 239 14.87 -4.39 1.80
N PHE A 240 16.15 -4.71 1.98
CA PHE A 240 17.26 -4.19 1.18
C PHE A 240 17.84 -5.31 0.33
N HIS A 241 17.95 -5.07 -0.98
CA HIS A 241 18.49 -6.06 -1.90
C HIS A 241 19.99 -6.32 -1.67
N ARG A 242 20.45 -7.52 -2.02
CA ARG A 242 21.83 -8.00 -1.80
C ARG A 242 22.91 -7.19 -2.52
N SER A 243 22.55 -6.48 -3.58
CA SER A 243 23.47 -5.61 -4.33
C SER A 243 23.53 -4.18 -3.81
N LEU A 244 22.61 -3.77 -2.93
CA LEU A 244 22.54 -2.38 -2.50
C LEU A 244 23.75 -2.02 -1.62
N ALA A 245 24.39 -0.90 -1.94
CA ALA A 245 25.53 -0.42 -1.17
C ALA A 245 25.15 -0.16 0.30
N LYS A 246 25.97 -0.66 1.24
CA LYS A 246 25.74 -0.53 2.69
C LYS A 246 25.53 0.91 3.15
N GLU A 247 26.20 1.88 2.53
CA GLU A 247 25.99 3.29 2.81
C GLU A 247 24.52 3.73 2.61
N LYS A 248 23.88 3.26 1.53
CA LYS A 248 22.48 3.57 1.24
C LYS A 248 21.53 2.93 2.25
N VAL A 249 21.83 1.71 2.68
CA VAL A 249 21.09 1.01 3.74
C VAL A 249 21.14 1.82 5.05
N GLU A 250 22.33 2.32 5.43
CA GLU A 250 22.50 3.10 6.66
C GLU A 250 21.82 4.47 6.60
N LEU A 251 21.79 5.15 5.43
CA LEU A 251 21.04 6.41 5.27
C LEU A 251 19.53 6.22 5.47
N VAL A 252 18.97 5.13 4.94
CA VAL A 252 17.54 4.81 5.12
C VAL A 252 17.25 4.39 6.56
N LYS A 253 18.11 3.59 7.20
CA LYS A 253 17.98 3.23 8.63
C LYS A 253 18.10 4.44 9.55
N HIS A 254 18.99 5.38 9.26
CA HIS A 254 19.06 6.65 9.97
C HIS A 254 17.75 7.43 9.87
N SER A 255 17.13 7.43 8.69
CA SER A 255 15.83 8.06 8.46
C SER A 255 14.71 7.36 9.26
N LEU A 256 14.73 6.02 9.30
CA LEU A 256 13.79 5.25 10.13
C LEU A 256 13.90 5.61 11.62
N ALA A 257 15.11 5.80 12.15
CA ALA A 257 15.30 6.18 13.55
C ALA A 257 14.66 7.53 13.89
N MET A 258 14.51 8.44 12.92
CA MET A 258 13.80 9.71 13.11
C MET A 258 12.28 9.62 12.93
N LEU A 259 11.83 8.69 12.07
CA LEU A 259 10.43 8.61 11.63
C LEU A 259 9.60 7.61 12.43
N GLN A 260 10.23 6.60 13.02
CA GLN A 260 9.56 5.65 13.91
C GLN A 260 9.49 6.19 15.35
N SER A 261 8.55 5.66 16.13
CA SER A 261 8.42 6.00 17.55
C SER A 261 9.70 5.66 18.33
N SER A 262 10.09 6.53 19.26
CA SER A 262 11.12 6.25 20.27
C SER A 262 10.67 5.22 21.33
N SER A 263 9.41 4.80 21.27
CA SER A 263 8.83 3.70 22.06
C SER A 263 8.03 2.84 21.09
N PRO A 264 8.70 2.00 20.29
CA PRO A 264 8.09 1.16 19.29
C PRO A 264 7.23 0.07 19.95
N SER A 265 6.13 -0.29 19.30
CA SER A 265 5.24 -1.31 19.83
C SER A 265 5.86 -2.71 19.69
N TYR A 266 6.26 -3.30 20.81
CA TYR A 266 6.70 -4.69 20.88
C TYR A 266 5.61 -5.67 20.46
N LEU A 267 4.35 -5.33 20.70
CA LEU A 267 3.21 -6.11 20.25
C LEU A 267 3.17 -6.21 18.72
N ILE A 268 3.37 -5.10 18.01
CA ILE A 268 3.45 -5.11 16.53
C ILE A 268 4.69 -5.90 16.06
N MET A 269 5.85 -5.67 16.67
CA MET A 269 7.07 -6.39 16.29
C MET A 269 6.97 -7.91 16.53
N ALA A 270 6.32 -8.33 17.63
CA ALA A 270 6.05 -9.74 17.91
C ALA A 270 5.08 -10.33 16.88
N ALA A 271 4.04 -9.59 16.46
CA ALA A 271 3.15 -10.00 15.40
C ALA A 271 3.89 -10.14 14.04
N LEU A 272 4.87 -9.28 13.76
CA LEU A 272 5.74 -9.40 12.59
C LEU A 272 6.63 -10.64 12.66
N ASP A 273 7.29 -10.88 13.79
CA ASP A 273 8.10 -12.10 13.99
C ASP A 273 7.26 -13.37 13.76
N GLY A 274 6.04 -13.39 14.30
CA GLY A 274 5.06 -14.46 14.10
C GLY A 274 4.56 -14.57 12.66
N ALA A 275 4.24 -13.46 12.00
CA ALA A 275 3.75 -13.46 10.62
C ALA A 275 4.79 -14.03 9.64
N ARG A 276 6.06 -13.68 9.82
CA ARG A 276 7.16 -14.27 9.05
C ARG A 276 7.30 -15.76 9.34
N ALA A 277 7.25 -16.17 10.60
CA ALA A 277 7.32 -17.59 10.96
C ALA A 277 6.14 -18.41 10.40
N TYR A 278 4.95 -17.80 10.34
CA TYR A 278 3.74 -18.42 9.78
C TYR A 278 3.90 -18.71 8.29
N ILE A 279 4.28 -17.71 7.48
CA ILE A 279 4.41 -17.90 6.03
C ILE A 279 5.55 -18.86 5.68
N GLU A 280 6.63 -18.87 6.45
CA GLU A 280 7.77 -19.77 6.26
C GLU A 280 7.38 -21.25 6.49
N GLN A 281 6.30 -21.52 7.22
CA GLN A 281 5.79 -22.86 7.47
C GLN A 281 4.78 -23.35 6.44
N LEU A 282 4.26 -22.46 5.59
CA LEU A 282 3.31 -22.84 4.55
C LEU A 282 4.01 -23.70 3.50
N ASN A 283 3.36 -24.81 3.15
CA ASN A 283 3.81 -25.68 2.08
C ASN A 283 2.85 -25.60 0.88
N GLU A 284 3.20 -26.33 -0.19
CA GLU A 284 2.40 -26.36 -1.43
C GLU A 284 0.96 -26.84 -1.20
N GLU A 285 0.72 -27.77 -0.27
CA GLU A 285 -0.62 -28.26 0.06
C GLU A 285 -1.46 -27.13 0.67
N ASN A 286 -0.91 -26.40 1.65
CA ASN A 286 -1.60 -25.25 2.26
C ASN A 286 -1.94 -24.17 1.22
N ILE A 287 -0.99 -23.87 0.32
CA ILE A 287 -1.20 -22.89 -0.74
C ILE A 287 -2.31 -23.37 -1.69
N ASN A 288 -2.27 -24.63 -2.11
CA ASN A 288 -3.30 -25.19 -2.99
C ASN A 288 -4.69 -25.17 -2.35
N GLU A 289 -4.82 -25.40 -1.05
CA GLU A 289 -6.09 -25.29 -0.32
C GLU A 289 -6.65 -23.87 -0.34
N VAL A 290 -5.80 -22.85 -0.06
CA VAL A 290 -6.19 -21.44 -0.12
C VAL A 290 -6.70 -21.09 -1.53
N ILE A 291 -5.93 -21.46 -2.55
CA ILE A 291 -6.25 -21.15 -3.95
C ILE A 291 -7.52 -21.86 -4.40
N ALA A 292 -7.72 -23.12 -3.99
CA ALA A 292 -8.94 -23.86 -4.27
C ALA A 292 -10.17 -23.20 -3.62
N GLY A 293 -10.04 -22.69 -2.39
CA GLY A 293 -11.11 -21.95 -1.72
C GLY A 293 -11.48 -20.65 -2.44
N VAL A 294 -10.47 -19.88 -2.88
CA VAL A 294 -10.71 -18.66 -3.68
C VAL A 294 -11.33 -19.00 -5.04
N GLN A 295 -10.88 -20.07 -5.69
CA GLN A 295 -11.47 -20.51 -6.96
C GLN A 295 -12.92 -20.96 -6.78
N SER A 296 -13.25 -21.67 -5.69
CA SER A 296 -14.63 -22.03 -5.36
C SER A 296 -15.51 -20.79 -5.22
N PHE A 297 -15.03 -19.76 -4.52
CA PHE A 297 -15.73 -18.48 -4.43
C PHE A 297 -15.97 -17.86 -5.81
N ILE A 298 -14.94 -17.79 -6.65
CA ILE A 298 -15.05 -17.26 -8.02
C ILE A 298 -16.11 -18.02 -8.82
N ASP A 299 -16.09 -19.35 -8.78
CA ASP A 299 -17.02 -20.20 -9.52
C ASP A 299 -18.46 -19.99 -9.06
N GLU A 300 -18.68 -19.85 -7.75
CA GLU A 300 -20.01 -19.56 -7.19
C GLU A 300 -20.51 -18.17 -7.57
N ILE A 301 -19.67 -17.13 -7.48
CA ILE A 301 -20.02 -15.76 -7.91
C ILE A 301 -20.38 -15.72 -9.39
N ALA A 302 -19.63 -16.45 -10.23
CA ALA A 302 -19.88 -16.50 -11.67
C ALA A 302 -21.26 -17.08 -12.04
N THR A 303 -21.96 -17.74 -11.10
CA THR A 303 -23.33 -18.21 -11.29
C THR A 303 -24.41 -17.14 -11.01
N ILE A 304 -24.03 -15.92 -10.63
CA ILE A 304 -24.93 -14.79 -10.36
C ILE A 304 -24.91 -13.87 -11.59
N PRO A 305 -26.00 -13.81 -12.41
CA PRO A 305 -26.00 -13.04 -13.66
C PRO A 305 -25.74 -11.54 -13.51
N GLN A 306 -26.00 -10.99 -12.34
CA GLN A 306 -25.77 -9.59 -11.99
C GLN A 306 -24.31 -9.26 -11.71
N LEU A 307 -23.42 -10.25 -11.63
CA LEU A 307 -22.01 -10.08 -11.31
C LEU A 307 -21.12 -10.73 -12.38
N GLU A 308 -20.01 -10.07 -12.68
CA GLU A 308 -18.96 -10.58 -13.55
C GLU A 308 -17.65 -10.58 -12.77
N VAL A 309 -17.04 -11.76 -12.60
CA VAL A 309 -15.67 -11.84 -12.07
C VAL A 309 -14.70 -11.44 -13.17
N ILE A 310 -13.91 -10.39 -12.94
CA ILE A 310 -12.93 -9.91 -13.90
C ILE A 310 -11.80 -10.93 -14.03
N LYS A 311 -11.70 -11.54 -15.22
CA LYS A 311 -10.61 -12.46 -15.54
C LYS A 311 -9.45 -11.71 -16.16
N ARG A 312 -8.40 -11.49 -15.36
CA ARG A 312 -7.14 -10.89 -15.79
C ARG A 312 -6.24 -11.94 -16.45
N SER A 313 -6.60 -12.38 -17.65
CA SER A 313 -5.80 -13.29 -18.47
C SER A 313 -5.19 -12.53 -19.65
N CYS A 314 -4.10 -11.81 -19.42
CA CYS A 314 -3.35 -11.14 -20.48
C CYS A 314 -1.88 -11.57 -20.43
N SER A 315 -1.21 -11.59 -21.59
CA SER A 315 0.22 -11.93 -21.67
C SER A 315 1.16 -10.85 -21.11
N SER A 316 0.63 -9.71 -20.64
CA SER A 316 1.41 -8.53 -20.27
C SER A 316 1.55 -8.28 -18.76
N TYR A 317 0.83 -9.03 -17.92
CA TYR A 317 0.91 -8.97 -16.46
C TYR A 317 0.36 -10.27 -15.85
N SER A 318 0.84 -10.63 -14.65
CA SER A 318 0.26 -11.69 -13.84
C SER A 318 -0.76 -11.14 -12.84
N GLN A 319 -1.66 -11.99 -12.35
CA GLN A 319 -2.67 -11.64 -11.37
C GLN A 319 -2.37 -12.33 -10.05
N ASP A 320 -2.39 -11.57 -8.96
CA ASP A 320 -2.43 -12.13 -7.60
C ASP A 320 -3.76 -12.87 -7.40
N PRO A 321 -3.76 -14.20 -7.23
CA PRO A 321 -4.98 -14.98 -7.08
C PRO A 321 -5.77 -14.60 -5.82
N LEU A 322 -5.17 -13.94 -4.82
CA LEU A 322 -5.87 -13.49 -3.62
C LEU A 322 -6.64 -12.17 -3.81
N LYS A 323 -6.63 -11.61 -5.02
CA LYS A 323 -7.30 -10.35 -5.36
C LYS A 323 -8.39 -10.63 -6.39
N VAL A 324 -9.64 -10.68 -5.95
CA VAL A 324 -10.79 -10.99 -6.81
C VAL A 324 -11.59 -9.72 -7.08
N THR A 325 -11.50 -9.22 -8.31
CA THR A 325 -12.27 -8.06 -8.75
C THR A 325 -13.58 -8.50 -9.38
N ILE A 326 -14.69 -7.93 -8.93
CA ILE A 326 -16.03 -8.22 -9.41
C ILE A 326 -16.63 -6.92 -9.95
N LYS A 327 -17.26 -7.02 -11.12
CA LYS A 327 -18.01 -5.95 -11.76
C LYS A 327 -19.50 -6.18 -11.58
N SER A 328 -20.25 -5.10 -11.34
CA SER A 328 -21.72 -5.16 -11.43
C SER A 328 -22.15 -5.16 -12.90
N CYS A 329 -22.98 -6.11 -13.29
CA CYS A 329 -23.67 -6.14 -14.59
C CYS A 329 -25.08 -5.54 -14.48
N THR A 330 -25.29 -4.61 -13.55
CA THR A 330 -26.57 -3.94 -13.29
C THR A 330 -26.36 -2.43 -13.33
N LYS A 331 -27.41 -1.66 -13.06
CA LYS A 331 -27.30 -0.20 -12.92
C LYS A 331 -26.49 0.26 -11.70
N LEU A 332 -26.11 -0.67 -10.81
CA LEU A 332 -25.36 -0.36 -9.61
C LEU A 332 -23.92 0.02 -9.95
N SER A 333 -23.46 1.14 -9.41
CA SER A 333 -22.02 1.43 -9.37
C SER A 333 -21.30 0.48 -8.41
N GLY A 334 -19.96 0.41 -8.50
CA GLY A 334 -19.17 -0.34 -7.52
C GLY A 334 -19.37 0.18 -6.09
N TYR A 335 -19.52 1.49 -5.92
CA TYR A 335 -19.80 2.12 -4.61
C TYR A 335 -21.19 1.74 -4.07
N GLU A 336 -22.23 1.71 -4.92
CA GLU A 336 -23.56 1.27 -4.50
C GLU A 336 -23.59 -0.21 -4.15
N LEU A 337 -22.86 -1.04 -4.91
CA LEU A 337 -22.69 -2.45 -4.59
C LEU A 337 -21.99 -2.62 -3.24
N GLN A 338 -20.91 -1.88 -2.96
CA GLN A 338 -20.23 -1.88 -1.66
C GLN A 338 -21.18 -1.55 -0.51
N ASP A 339 -22.01 -0.52 -0.65
CA ASP A 339 -22.99 -0.13 0.39
C ASP A 339 -24.04 -1.23 0.65
N LEU A 340 -24.49 -1.93 -0.40
CA LEU A 340 -25.38 -3.08 -0.26
C LEU A 340 -24.70 -4.24 0.47
N LEU A 341 -23.44 -4.54 0.14
CA LEU A 341 -22.64 -5.58 0.82
C LEU A 341 -22.45 -5.25 2.30
N PHE A 342 -22.11 -3.99 2.61
CA PHE A 342 -21.92 -3.51 3.97
C PHE A 342 -23.19 -3.64 4.82
N LYS A 343 -24.36 -3.29 4.26
CA LYS A 343 -25.66 -3.47 4.96
C LYS A 343 -25.97 -4.93 5.26
N GLU A 344 -25.42 -5.84 4.48
CA GLU A 344 -25.47 -7.28 4.70
C GLU A 344 -24.30 -7.79 5.57
N GLY A 345 -23.50 -6.91 6.17
CA GLY A 345 -22.37 -7.31 7.02
C GLY A 345 -21.21 -7.97 6.26
N ILE A 346 -21.05 -7.63 4.98
CA ILE A 346 -19.93 -8.06 4.14
C ILE A 346 -19.03 -6.86 3.89
N ASP A 347 -17.88 -6.83 4.57
CA ASP A 347 -16.84 -5.83 4.33
C ASP A 347 -15.95 -6.27 3.17
N ILE A 348 -15.77 -5.38 2.20
CA ILE A 348 -14.86 -5.55 1.06
C ILE A 348 -13.71 -4.54 1.14
N GLU A 349 -12.63 -4.77 0.42
CA GLU A 349 -11.43 -3.92 0.47
C GLU A 349 -11.67 -2.54 -0.16
N LEU A 350 -12.14 -2.52 -1.40
CA LEU A 350 -12.35 -1.27 -2.15
C LEU A 350 -13.46 -1.42 -3.18
N ALA A 351 -13.93 -0.26 -3.63
CA ALA A 351 -14.82 -0.10 -4.76
C ALA A 351 -14.31 1.02 -5.66
N ASP A 352 -14.68 0.97 -6.94
CA ASP A 352 -14.60 2.11 -7.85
C ASP A 352 -15.97 2.34 -8.50
N ASP A 353 -16.01 3.11 -9.59
CA ASP A 353 -17.28 3.42 -10.26
C ASP A 353 -17.98 2.18 -10.84
N LYS A 354 -17.28 1.05 -11.01
CA LYS A 354 -17.84 -0.16 -11.64
C LYS A 354 -17.55 -1.47 -10.93
N HIS A 355 -16.46 -1.51 -10.15
CA HIS A 355 -15.94 -2.73 -9.56
C HIS A 355 -15.93 -2.66 -8.04
N VAL A 356 -15.92 -3.85 -7.46
CA VAL A 356 -15.59 -4.12 -6.07
C VAL A 356 -14.43 -5.10 -6.02
N LEU A 357 -13.57 -4.98 -5.00
CA LEU A 357 -12.44 -5.86 -4.81
C LEU A 357 -12.58 -6.63 -3.50
N PHE A 358 -12.50 -7.95 -3.62
CA PHE A 358 -12.34 -8.86 -2.51
C PHE A 358 -10.85 -9.21 -2.36
N VAL A 359 -10.39 -9.20 -1.11
CA VAL A 359 -9.02 -9.56 -0.76
C VAL A 359 -9.06 -10.76 0.18
N PHE A 360 -8.36 -11.80 -0.22
CA PHE A 360 -8.20 -13.02 0.56
C PHE A 360 -6.83 -12.98 1.25
N GLY A 361 -6.77 -13.45 2.49
CA GLY A 361 -5.53 -13.76 3.19
C GLY A 361 -5.08 -15.19 2.88
N LEU A 362 -4.09 -15.68 3.60
CA LEU A 362 -3.56 -17.05 3.47
C LEU A 362 -4.32 -18.06 4.36
N GLY A 363 -5.63 -17.86 4.52
CA GLY A 363 -6.48 -18.65 5.43
C GLY A 363 -7.34 -19.71 4.73
N ASP A 364 -8.12 -20.43 5.52
CA ASP A 364 -9.08 -21.41 5.03
C ASP A 364 -10.37 -20.73 4.50
N TYR A 365 -10.72 -21.03 3.25
CA TYR A 365 -11.92 -20.55 2.54
C TYR A 365 -12.81 -21.69 2.02
N THR A 366 -12.77 -22.85 2.68
CA THR A 366 -13.45 -24.08 2.24
C THR A 366 -14.98 -23.99 2.12
N ASP A 367 -15.64 -23.02 2.75
CA ASP A 367 -17.07 -22.77 2.57
C ASP A 367 -17.36 -21.29 2.35
N THR A 368 -17.51 -20.90 1.08
CA THR A 368 -17.97 -19.57 0.66
C THR A 368 -19.41 -19.58 0.14
N SER A 369 -20.08 -20.73 0.18
CA SER A 369 -21.42 -20.95 -0.37
C SER A 369 -22.48 -20.06 0.26
N TYR A 370 -22.36 -19.81 1.56
CA TYR A 370 -23.22 -18.88 2.28
C TYR A 370 -23.14 -17.45 1.71
N LEU A 371 -21.94 -16.98 1.39
CA LEU A 371 -21.72 -15.65 0.82
C LEU A 371 -22.33 -15.55 -0.57
N ALA A 372 -22.09 -16.53 -1.45
CA ALA A 372 -22.68 -16.55 -2.78
C ALA A 372 -24.22 -16.62 -2.77
N LEU A 373 -24.81 -17.42 -1.87
CA LEU A 373 -26.26 -17.47 -1.69
C LEU A 373 -26.83 -16.12 -1.24
N LYS A 374 -26.14 -15.45 -0.31
CA LYS A 374 -26.52 -14.13 0.20
C LYS A 374 -26.50 -13.08 -0.92
N LEU A 375 -25.43 -13.07 -1.72
CA LEU A 375 -25.30 -12.18 -2.87
C LEU A 375 -26.37 -12.42 -3.93
N ARG A 376 -26.70 -13.68 -4.21
CA ARG A 376 -27.78 -14.04 -5.14
C ARG A 376 -29.13 -13.49 -4.66
N GLY A 377 -29.43 -13.63 -3.38
CA GLY A 377 -30.65 -13.08 -2.79
C GLY A 377 -30.70 -11.55 -2.91
N LEU A 378 -29.62 -10.89 -2.49
CA LEU A 378 -29.47 -9.44 -2.50
C LEU A 378 -29.64 -8.83 -3.91
N LEU A 379 -29.11 -9.48 -4.94
CA LEU A 379 -29.08 -8.95 -6.30
C LEU A 379 -30.26 -9.43 -7.17
N SER A 380 -31.13 -10.29 -6.65
CA SER A 380 -32.22 -10.92 -7.43
C SER A 380 -33.21 -9.94 -8.04
N GLU A 381 -33.40 -8.76 -7.44
CA GLU A 381 -34.31 -7.71 -7.92
C GLU A 381 -33.68 -6.78 -8.98
N TYR A 382 -32.38 -6.90 -9.22
CA TYR A 382 -31.65 -6.05 -10.16
C TYR A 382 -31.60 -6.68 -11.56
N ASN A 383 -32.02 -5.90 -12.55
CA ASN A 383 -31.96 -6.30 -13.95
C ASN A 383 -30.52 -6.24 -14.48
N VAL A 384 -30.16 -7.25 -15.27
CA VAL A 384 -28.87 -7.29 -15.97
C VAL A 384 -28.89 -6.30 -17.14
N ILE A 385 -27.84 -5.49 -17.25
CA ILE A 385 -27.61 -4.53 -18.34
C ILE A 385 -26.29 -4.84 -19.05
N ASN A 386 -26.24 -4.60 -20.37
CA ASN A 386 -25.02 -4.65 -21.16
C ASN A 386 -24.59 -3.21 -21.49
N GLU A 387 -23.65 -2.67 -20.72
CA GLU A 387 -23.00 -1.40 -21.04
C GLU A 387 -21.54 -1.63 -21.42
N GLU A 388 -21.13 -1.07 -22.56
CA GLU A 388 -19.73 -1.02 -22.97
C GLU A 388 -19.00 0.12 -22.24
N VAL A 389 -17.76 -0.15 -21.82
CA VAL A 389 -16.92 0.83 -21.14
C VAL A 389 -16.17 1.67 -22.17
N ASN A 390 -16.44 2.97 -22.19
CA ASN A 390 -15.58 3.92 -22.90
C ASN A 390 -14.44 4.38 -21.98
N ILE A 391 -13.23 3.88 -22.22
CA ILE A 391 -12.02 4.33 -21.53
C ILE A 391 -11.52 5.60 -22.22
N VAL A 392 -11.55 6.71 -21.49
CA VAL A 392 -10.96 7.98 -21.95
C VAL A 392 -9.53 8.06 -21.42
N SER A 393 -8.55 8.14 -22.32
CA SER A 393 -7.15 8.29 -21.99
C SER A 393 -6.66 9.71 -22.27
N SER A 394 -5.99 10.34 -21.30
CA SER A 394 -5.25 11.59 -21.50
C SER A 394 -3.86 11.34 -22.09
N THR A 395 -3.28 12.36 -22.74
CA THR A 395 -2.09 12.22 -23.60
C THR A 395 -0.74 12.29 -22.88
N ASP A 396 -0.65 12.98 -21.75
CA ASP A 396 0.66 13.32 -21.17
C ASP A 396 1.19 12.19 -20.29
N LYS A 397 2.30 11.58 -20.71
CA LYS A 397 2.94 10.45 -20.01
C LYS A 397 3.86 10.88 -18.87
N ILE A 398 4.48 12.06 -19.00
CA ILE A 398 5.41 12.61 -18.01
C ILE A 398 4.92 14.01 -17.64
N THR A 399 4.82 14.28 -16.34
CA THR A 399 4.33 15.57 -15.83
C THR A 399 5.14 16.04 -14.62
N GLN A 400 5.16 17.36 -14.40
CA GLN A 400 5.81 18.01 -13.26
C GLN A 400 4.81 18.95 -12.57
N LEU A 401 5.11 19.33 -11.33
CA LEU A 401 4.36 20.39 -10.65
C LEU A 401 4.73 21.76 -11.23
N SER A 402 3.73 22.63 -11.42
CA SER A 402 3.98 24.02 -11.83
C SER A 402 4.53 24.85 -10.67
N ILE A 403 4.15 24.51 -9.44
CA ILE A 403 4.70 25.07 -8.21
C ILE A 403 5.02 23.88 -7.29
N PRO A 404 6.23 23.75 -6.73
CA PRO A 404 6.52 22.68 -5.78
C PRO A 404 5.52 22.71 -4.62
N SER A 405 4.99 21.54 -4.22
CA SER A 405 3.89 21.42 -3.25
C SER A 405 4.17 22.18 -1.94
N HIS A 406 5.40 22.10 -1.43
CA HIS A 406 5.85 22.79 -0.22
C HIS A 406 5.84 24.33 -0.32
N GLN A 407 5.82 24.90 -1.54
CA GLN A 407 5.77 26.34 -1.79
C GLN A 407 4.35 26.87 -1.95
N VAL A 408 3.38 26.02 -2.29
CA VAL A 408 1.97 26.41 -2.48
C VAL A 408 1.42 27.15 -1.26
N LYS A 409 1.80 26.73 -0.05
CA LYS A 409 1.41 27.39 1.22
C LYS A 409 1.87 28.85 1.37
N LYS A 410 2.78 29.32 0.52
CA LYS A 410 3.27 30.72 0.51
C LYS A 410 2.34 31.66 -0.26
N TYR A 411 1.41 31.09 -1.05
CA TYR A 411 0.47 31.86 -1.85
C TYR A 411 -0.89 31.93 -1.16
N SER A 412 -1.61 33.01 -1.38
CA SER A 412 -3.05 33.07 -1.09
C SER A 412 -3.81 32.18 -2.09
N TYR A 413 -5.03 31.79 -1.70
CA TYR A 413 -5.90 31.00 -2.56
C TYR A 413 -7.24 31.70 -2.76
N LYS A 414 -7.86 31.42 -3.91
CA LYS A 414 -9.26 31.74 -4.18
C LYS A 414 -10.04 30.47 -4.49
N VAL A 415 -11.34 30.50 -4.24
CA VAL A 415 -12.24 29.38 -4.55
C VAL A 415 -12.95 29.68 -5.87
N CYS A 416 -12.93 28.73 -6.80
CA CYS A 416 -13.66 28.82 -8.06
C CYS A 416 -14.51 27.57 -8.31
N SER A 417 -15.57 27.72 -9.12
CA SER A 417 -16.34 26.58 -9.61
C SER A 417 -15.50 25.71 -10.53
N ILE A 418 -15.88 24.44 -10.66
CA ILE A 418 -15.17 23.48 -11.50
C ILE A 418 -15.01 23.94 -12.96
N ASP A 419 -16.06 24.58 -13.51
CA ASP A 419 -16.07 25.12 -14.89
C ASP A 419 -15.06 26.26 -15.11
N LYS A 420 -14.66 26.93 -14.03
CA LYS A 420 -13.72 28.06 -14.06
C LYS A 420 -12.31 27.68 -13.58
N ALA A 421 -12.12 26.44 -13.14
CA ALA A 421 -10.87 26.01 -12.53
C ALA A 421 -9.80 25.60 -13.57
N VAL A 422 -10.21 25.25 -14.79
CA VAL A 422 -9.30 24.82 -15.86
C VAL A 422 -8.25 25.90 -16.14
N GLY A 423 -6.97 25.48 -16.16
CA GLY A 423 -5.82 26.36 -16.38
C GLY A 423 -5.28 27.04 -15.11
N HIS A 424 -6.00 26.99 -13.99
CA HIS A 424 -5.48 27.46 -12.70
C HIS A 424 -4.57 26.41 -12.04
N ILE A 425 -3.76 26.86 -11.08
CA ILE A 425 -2.88 26.00 -10.28
C ILE A 425 -3.63 25.58 -9.01
N ALA A 426 -3.67 24.29 -8.71
CA ALA A 426 -4.35 23.76 -7.54
C ALA A 426 -3.65 24.19 -6.25
N ALA A 427 -4.41 24.72 -5.29
CA ALA A 427 -3.92 25.06 -3.95
C ALA A 427 -4.16 23.95 -2.91
N GLU A 428 -4.89 22.89 -3.30
CA GLU A 428 -5.19 21.72 -2.48
C GLU A 428 -5.08 20.43 -3.31
N GLU A 429 -5.02 19.28 -2.62
CA GLU A 429 -5.12 17.98 -3.29
C GLU A 429 -6.58 17.61 -3.49
N ILE A 430 -6.88 16.90 -4.57
CA ILE A 430 -8.20 16.33 -4.83
C ILE A 430 -8.06 14.82 -4.82
N VAL A 431 -8.61 14.20 -3.77
CA VAL A 431 -8.38 12.78 -3.49
C VAL A 431 -9.72 12.05 -3.44
N PRO A 432 -10.17 11.40 -4.54
CA PRO A 432 -11.32 10.52 -4.49
C PRO A 432 -11.00 9.31 -3.59
N TYR A 433 -12.02 8.82 -2.90
CA TYR A 433 -11.92 7.70 -1.99
C TYR A 433 -13.14 6.80 -2.07
N PRO A 434 -12.94 5.47 -2.14
CA PRO A 434 -11.67 4.76 -2.41
C PRO A 434 -11.07 5.02 -3.82
N PRO A 435 -9.76 4.77 -4.09
CA PRO A 435 -8.72 4.21 -3.20
C PRO A 435 -7.91 5.25 -2.42
N GLY A 436 -8.13 6.56 -2.59
CA GLY A 436 -7.37 7.60 -1.88
C GLY A 436 -6.07 8.02 -2.57
N ILE A 437 -5.98 7.86 -3.89
CA ILE A 437 -4.87 8.36 -4.71
C ILE A 437 -5.28 9.74 -5.26
N PRO A 438 -4.45 10.79 -5.13
CA PRO A 438 -4.80 12.11 -5.64
C PRO A 438 -4.98 12.13 -7.17
N LEU A 439 -6.11 12.68 -7.63
CA LEU A 439 -6.31 13.04 -9.04
C LEU A 439 -5.50 14.29 -9.40
N VAL A 440 -5.44 15.22 -8.45
CA VAL A 440 -4.74 16.50 -8.54
C VAL A 440 -3.84 16.65 -7.33
N PHE A 441 -2.59 17.01 -7.58
CA PHE A 441 -1.64 17.42 -6.55
C PHE A 441 -1.65 18.94 -6.35
N LYS A 442 -1.35 19.38 -5.12
CA LYS A 442 -1.06 20.80 -4.86
C LYS A 442 0.06 21.27 -5.79
N GLY A 443 -0.15 22.40 -6.45
CA GLY A 443 0.81 22.98 -7.37
C GLY A 443 0.72 22.46 -8.82
N GLU A 444 -0.23 21.57 -9.11
CA GLU A 444 -0.50 21.09 -10.46
C GLU A 444 -1.47 22.03 -11.20
N VAL A 445 -1.33 22.13 -12.53
CA VAL A 445 -2.29 22.84 -13.38
C VAL A 445 -3.54 21.99 -13.58
N LEU A 446 -4.70 22.54 -13.27
CA LEU A 446 -5.99 21.88 -13.42
C LEU A 446 -6.34 21.74 -14.91
N LYS A 447 -6.45 20.50 -15.38
CA LYS A 447 -6.78 20.17 -16.77
C LYS A 447 -8.26 19.82 -16.92
N GLU A 448 -8.82 20.09 -18.10
CA GLU A 448 -10.22 19.78 -18.42
C GLU A 448 -10.56 18.29 -18.26
N SER A 449 -9.63 17.40 -18.63
CA SER A 449 -9.83 15.95 -18.46
C SER A 449 -10.02 15.55 -17.00
N VAL A 450 -9.27 16.18 -16.09
CA VAL A 450 -9.36 15.90 -14.66
C VAL A 450 -10.67 16.41 -14.08
N MET A 451 -11.16 17.55 -14.55
CA MET A 451 -12.47 18.07 -14.13
C MET A 451 -13.60 17.12 -14.55
N LYS A 452 -13.52 16.55 -15.75
CA LYS A 452 -14.46 15.53 -16.22
C LYS A 452 -14.41 14.26 -15.36
N ASP A 453 -13.22 13.81 -14.96
CA ASP A 453 -13.08 12.66 -14.06
C ASP A 453 -13.69 12.92 -12.68
N ILE A 454 -13.51 14.12 -12.11
CA ILE A 454 -14.11 14.51 -10.83
C ILE A 454 -15.64 14.47 -10.90
N VAL A 455 -16.24 15.04 -11.95
CA VAL A 455 -17.70 15.00 -12.16
C VAL A 455 -18.18 13.56 -12.25
N ARG A 456 -17.57 12.75 -13.13
CA ARG A 456 -17.95 11.33 -13.30
C ARG A 456 -17.88 10.58 -11.97
N LEU A 457 -16.79 10.70 -11.23
CA LEU A 457 -16.61 9.98 -9.96
C LEU A 457 -17.65 10.39 -8.92
N HIS A 458 -17.95 11.68 -8.83
CA HIS A 458 -18.99 12.16 -7.92
C HIS A 458 -20.38 11.63 -8.29
N GLU A 459 -20.73 11.66 -9.59
CA GLU A 459 -22.01 11.13 -10.10
C GLU A 459 -22.14 9.62 -9.86
N SER A 460 -21.03 8.88 -9.88
CA SER A 460 -21.00 7.45 -9.56
C SER A 460 -21.07 7.13 -8.06
N GLY A 461 -20.95 8.14 -7.19
CA GLY A 461 -21.06 7.99 -5.72
C GLY A 461 -19.73 8.05 -4.96
N ALA A 462 -18.62 8.43 -5.60
CA ALA A 462 -17.34 8.58 -4.90
C ALA A 462 -17.37 9.72 -3.88
N VAL A 463 -16.70 9.52 -2.75
CA VAL A 463 -16.46 10.55 -1.73
C VAL A 463 -15.07 11.15 -1.95
N PHE A 464 -14.89 12.44 -1.65
CA PHE A 464 -13.58 13.09 -1.71
C PHE A 464 -13.06 13.36 -0.30
N GLN A 465 -11.78 13.05 -0.04
CA GLN A 465 -11.17 13.36 1.26
C GLN A 465 -10.96 14.86 1.40
N GLY A 466 -11.44 15.43 2.50
CA GLY A 466 -11.33 16.87 2.76
C GLY A 466 -12.42 17.66 2.05
N ASN A 467 -12.07 18.35 0.97
CA ASN A 467 -12.94 19.28 0.26
C ASN A 467 -13.66 18.56 -0.91
N ASN A 468 -14.98 18.71 -1.06
CA ASN A 468 -15.68 18.20 -2.25
C ASN A 468 -15.65 19.27 -3.36
N PRO A 469 -14.92 19.05 -4.47
CA PRO A 469 -14.76 20.04 -5.54
C PRO A 469 -16.05 20.62 -6.12
N LEU A 470 -17.13 19.83 -6.11
CA LEU A 470 -18.40 20.18 -6.75
C LEU A 470 -19.35 20.91 -5.81
N ILE A 471 -19.21 20.68 -4.50
CA ILE A 471 -20.06 21.28 -3.47
C ILE A 471 -19.38 22.53 -2.91
N ASP A 472 -18.11 22.41 -2.55
CA ASP A 472 -17.35 23.43 -1.83
C ASP A 472 -16.56 24.35 -2.78
N GLY A 473 -16.44 23.95 -4.05
CA GLY A 473 -15.57 24.61 -5.04
C GLY A 473 -14.11 24.19 -4.90
N LEU A 474 -13.29 24.63 -5.85
CA LEU A 474 -11.87 24.30 -5.93
C LEU A 474 -10.99 25.43 -5.43
N LYS A 475 -10.08 25.14 -4.49
CA LYS A 475 -9.05 26.11 -4.10
C LYS A 475 -7.94 26.15 -5.15
N VAL A 476 -7.74 27.34 -5.71
CA VAL A 476 -6.68 27.61 -6.69
C VAL A 476 -5.77 28.73 -6.19
N VAL A 477 -4.50 28.65 -6.56
CA VAL A 477 -3.49 29.67 -6.24
C VAL A 477 -3.91 31.01 -6.84
N ASP A 478 -3.88 32.06 -6.03
CA ASP A 478 -4.15 33.41 -6.51
C ASP A 478 -2.86 34.09 -7.00
N LEU A 479 -2.66 34.07 -8.32
CA LEU A 479 -1.47 34.64 -8.97
C LEU A 479 -1.53 36.18 -9.08
N GLU A 480 -2.66 36.82 -8.75
CA GLU A 480 -2.84 38.26 -8.87
C GLU A 480 -2.07 39.07 -7.80
N GLU A 481 -1.57 38.43 -6.74
CA GLU A 481 -0.74 39.05 -5.70
C GLU A 481 0.77 39.05 -6.01
N ILE A 482 1.21 38.53 -7.17
CA ILE A 482 2.64 38.46 -7.57
C ILE A 482 3.09 39.74 -8.32
N LYS A 483 2.43 40.89 -8.11
CA LYS A 483 2.82 42.17 -8.74
C LYS A 483 3.79 42.99 -7.91
#